data_AF-A0A8S8XGW1-F1
#
_entry.id   AF-A0A8S8XGW1-F1
#
_cell.length_a   1.000
_cell.length_b   1.000
_cell.length_c   1.000
_cell.angle_alpha   90.00
_cell.angle_beta   90.00
_cell.angle_gamma   90.00
#
_symmetry.space_group_name_H-M   'P 1'
#
loop_
_entity.id
_entity.type
_entity.pdbx_description
1 polymer ?
#
loop_
_entity_poly.entity_id
_entity_poly.type
_entity_poly.pdbx_seq_one_letter_code
_entity_poly.pdbx_strand_id
1 'polypeptide(L)'
;MDYSCLRLRFGKDRSALPKVVGNAESLSMLASELGVSMPETGPSKSEWKSLREWGESTATFKGKLDRLENAIRELSESHLPSLSIMLGPLLAARLCVEAHGRMRLARLPAGTVQVLGAEKAFFNHLKTGAAPPKHGHIFMHPWISRSPRWVRGKIARTIAAKASIAAKVDAFEGEPWTKAMVEQIDQKIEEIKAANPKPKRRSR
;
A
#
# COMPACT_ATOMS: atom_id res chain seq x y z
N MET A 1 11.95 -32.32 -13.28
CA MET A 1 12.41 -30.93 -13.10
C MET A 1 11.88 -30.41 -11.79
N ASP A 2 12.77 -30.13 -10.84
CA ASP A 2 12.44 -29.77 -9.47
C ASP A 2 12.09 -28.27 -9.37
N TYR A 3 10.82 -27.92 -9.57
CA TYR A 3 10.31 -26.54 -9.52
C TYR A 3 10.44 -25.88 -8.12
N SER A 4 10.84 -26.64 -7.12
CA SER A 4 11.12 -26.21 -5.75
C SER A 4 12.36 -25.29 -5.67
N CYS A 5 13.37 -25.49 -6.52
CA CYS A 5 14.58 -24.66 -6.56
C CYS A 5 14.35 -23.28 -7.22
N LEU A 6 13.49 -23.22 -8.26
CA LEU A 6 13.15 -21.96 -8.95
C LEU A 6 12.37 -21.00 -8.03
N ARG A 7 11.47 -21.52 -7.19
CA ARG A 7 10.59 -20.72 -6.34
C ARG A 7 11.30 -20.05 -5.16
N LEU A 8 12.37 -20.65 -4.64
CA LEU A 8 13.13 -20.15 -3.49
C LEU A 8 14.16 -19.07 -3.85
N ARG A 9 14.69 -19.05 -5.08
CA ARG A 9 15.73 -18.07 -5.50
C ARG A 9 15.18 -16.74 -6.00
N PHE A 10 14.05 -16.76 -6.73
CA PHE A 10 13.44 -15.51 -7.20
C PHE A 10 12.82 -14.67 -6.07
N GLY A 11 12.67 -15.17 -4.85
CA GLY A 11 12.01 -14.45 -3.76
C GLY A 11 12.74 -13.20 -3.26
N LYS A 12 14.08 -13.12 -3.42
CA LYS A 12 14.88 -12.01 -2.88
C LYS A 12 15.11 -10.85 -3.86
N ASP A 13 15.11 -11.10 -5.18
CA ASP A 13 15.55 -10.09 -6.15
C ASP A 13 14.69 -9.99 -7.43
N ARG A 14 13.37 -10.23 -7.31
CA ARG A 14 12.42 -10.05 -8.44
C ARG A 14 12.52 -8.69 -9.11
N SER A 15 12.93 -7.69 -8.34
CA SER A 15 12.94 -6.31 -8.76
C SER A 15 14.13 -5.97 -9.67
N ALA A 16 15.22 -6.74 -9.61
CA ALA A 16 16.38 -6.57 -10.48
C ALA A 16 16.32 -7.45 -11.74
N LEU A 17 15.51 -8.51 -11.74
CA LEU A 17 15.38 -9.44 -12.88
C LEU A 17 15.17 -8.74 -14.24
N PRO A 18 14.30 -7.74 -14.38
CA PRO A 18 14.10 -7.11 -15.69
C PRO A 18 15.37 -6.44 -16.21
N LYS A 19 16.17 -5.84 -15.32
CA LYS A 19 17.43 -5.19 -15.65
C LYS A 19 18.50 -6.23 -16.03
N VAL A 20 18.58 -7.33 -15.29
CA VAL A 20 19.49 -8.44 -15.57
C VAL A 20 19.17 -9.09 -16.92
N VAL A 21 17.88 -9.36 -17.19
CA VAL A 21 17.42 -9.91 -18.48
C VAL A 21 17.65 -8.93 -19.63
N GLY A 22 17.43 -7.63 -19.43
CA GLY A 22 17.68 -6.61 -20.46
C GLY A 22 19.17 -6.51 -20.84
N ASN A 23 20.07 -6.69 -19.88
CA ASN A 23 21.51 -6.57 -20.09
C ASN A 23 22.19 -7.84 -20.64
N ALA A 24 21.58 -9.02 -20.47
CA ALA A 24 22.17 -10.28 -20.88
C ALA A 24 22.11 -10.48 -22.40
N GLU A 25 23.23 -10.44 -23.12
CA GLU A 25 23.18 -10.56 -24.58
C GLU A 25 22.76 -11.97 -25.06
N SER A 26 23.01 -13.01 -24.25
CA SER A 26 22.71 -14.41 -24.55
C SER A 26 22.12 -15.16 -23.35
N LEU A 27 21.39 -16.24 -23.61
CA LEU A 27 20.78 -17.08 -22.56
C LEU A 27 21.83 -17.70 -21.64
N SER A 28 23.01 -18.04 -22.16
CA SER A 28 24.13 -18.57 -21.37
C SER A 28 24.68 -17.55 -20.39
N MET A 29 24.75 -16.26 -20.79
CA MET A 29 25.16 -15.19 -19.87
C MET A 29 24.13 -15.02 -18.75
N LEU A 30 22.83 -15.01 -19.09
CA LEU A 30 21.77 -14.92 -18.09
C LEU A 30 21.81 -16.10 -17.09
N ALA A 31 22.02 -17.32 -17.59
CA ALA A 31 22.08 -18.52 -16.77
C ALA A 31 23.28 -18.49 -15.80
N SER A 32 24.44 -18.02 -16.27
CA SER A 32 25.62 -17.79 -15.44
C SER A 32 25.37 -16.73 -14.36
N GLU A 33 24.75 -15.61 -14.73
CA GLU A 33 24.48 -14.49 -13.81
C GLU A 33 23.44 -14.85 -12.74
N LEU A 34 22.43 -15.65 -13.09
CA LEU A 34 21.43 -16.15 -12.15
C LEU A 34 21.87 -17.40 -11.38
N GLY A 35 23.01 -18.01 -11.74
CA GLY A 35 23.50 -19.27 -11.17
C GLY A 35 22.54 -20.44 -11.38
N VAL A 36 21.96 -20.55 -12.59
CA VAL A 36 20.96 -21.58 -12.97
C VAL A 36 21.50 -22.41 -14.14
N SER A 37 21.13 -23.69 -14.20
CA SER A 37 21.46 -24.57 -15.33
C SER A 37 20.69 -24.18 -16.59
N MET A 38 21.32 -24.37 -17.75
CA MET A 38 20.67 -24.15 -19.04
C MET A 38 19.52 -25.14 -19.28
N PRO A 39 18.41 -24.70 -19.90
CA PRO A 39 17.34 -25.61 -20.31
C PRO A 39 17.78 -26.47 -21.51
N GLU A 40 17.17 -27.65 -21.65
CA GLU A 40 17.42 -28.57 -22.78
C GLU A 40 17.02 -27.96 -24.14
N THR A 41 15.99 -27.11 -24.16
CA THR A 41 15.56 -26.33 -25.33
C THR A 41 15.48 -24.85 -24.97
N GLY A 42 16.29 -24.03 -25.62
CA GLY A 42 16.30 -22.57 -25.45
C GLY A 42 15.37 -21.84 -26.44
N PRO A 43 15.00 -20.57 -26.16
CA PRO A 43 14.30 -19.72 -27.10
C PRO A 43 15.13 -19.48 -28.37
N SER A 44 14.45 -19.25 -29.49
CA SER A 44 15.07 -18.79 -30.72
C SER A 44 15.74 -17.42 -30.52
N LYS A 45 16.64 -17.05 -31.45
CA LYS A 45 17.29 -15.72 -31.43
C LYS A 45 16.29 -14.56 -31.46
N SER A 46 15.19 -14.72 -32.19
CA SER A 46 14.13 -13.72 -32.27
C SER A 46 13.38 -13.59 -30.96
N GLU A 47 12.99 -14.72 -30.35
CA GLU A 47 12.31 -14.73 -29.04
C GLU A 47 13.21 -14.16 -27.94
N TRP A 48 14.50 -14.52 -27.94
CA TRP A 48 15.46 -13.99 -26.99
C TRP A 48 15.59 -12.47 -27.10
N LYS A 49 15.67 -11.94 -28.33
CA LYS A 49 15.69 -10.49 -28.57
C LYS A 49 14.45 -9.81 -27.98
N SER A 50 13.26 -10.36 -28.24
CA SER A 50 12.01 -9.83 -27.68
C SER A 50 12.01 -9.86 -26.14
N LEU A 51 12.49 -10.94 -25.51
CA LEU A 51 12.56 -11.04 -24.05
C LEU A 51 13.48 -9.97 -23.43
N ARG A 52 14.62 -9.66 -24.07
CA ARG A 52 15.49 -8.57 -23.62
C ARG A 52 14.82 -7.21 -23.72
N GLU A 53 14.17 -6.92 -24.85
CA GLU A 53 13.46 -5.65 -25.08
C GLU A 53 12.35 -5.43 -24.02
N TRP A 54 11.62 -6.50 -23.66
CA TRP A 54 10.65 -6.45 -22.57
C TRP A 54 11.30 -6.24 -21.20
N GLY A 55 12.45 -6.88 -20.95
CA GLY A 55 13.24 -6.68 -19.73
C GLY A 55 13.68 -5.22 -19.54
N GLU A 56 14.27 -4.64 -20.59
CA GLU A 56 14.69 -3.24 -20.63
C GLU A 56 13.51 -2.27 -20.45
N SER A 57 12.41 -2.51 -21.16
CA SER A 57 11.19 -1.70 -21.05
C SER A 57 10.63 -1.75 -19.62
N THR A 58 10.56 -2.93 -19.02
CA THR A 58 10.07 -3.12 -17.65
C THR A 58 10.98 -2.43 -16.63
N ALA A 59 12.31 -2.52 -16.79
CA ALA A 59 13.27 -1.82 -15.95
C ALA A 59 13.10 -0.29 -16.05
N THR A 60 12.88 0.22 -17.27
CA THR A 60 12.60 1.64 -17.53
C THR A 60 11.31 2.09 -16.87
N PHE A 61 10.21 1.32 -16.99
CA PHE A 61 8.94 1.65 -16.36
C PHE A 61 9.04 1.63 -14.83
N LYS A 62 9.76 0.66 -14.26
CA LYS A 62 10.03 0.64 -12.81
C LYS A 62 10.75 1.92 -12.37
N GLY A 63 11.82 2.31 -13.06
CA GLY A 63 12.52 3.56 -12.74
C GLY A 63 11.65 4.81 -12.85
N LYS A 64 10.69 4.85 -13.80
CA LYS A 64 9.69 5.93 -13.89
C LYS A 64 8.70 5.90 -12.72
N LEU A 65 8.22 4.73 -12.33
CA LEU A 65 7.32 4.56 -11.17
C LEU A 65 8.00 5.00 -9.88
N ASP A 66 9.26 4.64 -9.66
CA ASP A 66 10.03 5.04 -8.47
C ASP A 66 10.15 6.57 -8.38
N ARG A 67 10.42 7.25 -9.51
CA ARG A 67 10.45 8.73 -9.55
C ARG A 67 9.11 9.36 -9.25
N LEU A 68 8.02 8.82 -9.78
CA LEU A 68 6.66 9.30 -9.50
C LEU A 68 6.30 9.09 -8.03
N GLU A 69 6.66 7.95 -7.45
CA GLU A 69 6.43 7.68 -6.03
C GLU A 69 7.17 8.69 -5.15
N ASN A 70 8.43 9.00 -5.46
CA ASN A 70 9.21 9.99 -4.73
C ASN A 70 8.62 11.40 -4.87
N ALA A 71 8.18 11.80 -6.07
CA ALA A 71 7.52 13.08 -6.26
C ALA A 71 6.22 13.18 -5.43
N ILE A 72 5.41 12.12 -5.40
CA ILE A 72 4.20 12.07 -4.56
C ILE A 72 4.56 12.15 -3.08
N ARG A 73 5.65 11.51 -2.66
CA ARG A 73 6.15 11.52 -1.29
C ARG A 73 6.50 12.92 -0.83
N GLU A 74 7.35 13.62 -1.59
CA GLU A 74 7.76 14.99 -1.31
C GLU A 74 6.57 15.95 -1.27
N LEU A 75 5.66 15.86 -2.24
CA LEU A 75 4.44 16.68 -2.27
C LEU A 75 3.53 16.40 -1.07
N SER A 76 3.36 15.14 -0.69
CA SER A 76 2.51 14.79 0.45
C SER A 76 3.10 15.25 1.77
N GLU A 77 4.42 15.13 1.96
CA GLU A 77 5.09 15.59 3.18
C GLU A 77 5.03 17.12 3.32
N SER A 78 5.08 17.85 2.20
CA SER A 78 4.89 19.30 2.17
C SER A 78 3.44 19.74 2.42
N HIS A 79 2.47 19.13 1.71
CA HIS A 79 1.07 19.59 1.75
C HIS A 79 0.22 18.99 2.87
N LEU A 80 0.60 17.81 3.38
CA LEU A 80 -0.13 16.99 4.35
C LEU A 80 0.84 16.42 5.41
N PRO A 81 1.61 17.26 6.14
CA PRO A 81 2.67 16.77 7.01
C PRO A 81 2.16 15.86 8.14
N SER A 82 1.05 16.22 8.79
CA SER A 82 0.48 15.46 9.93
C SER A 82 -0.15 14.14 9.48
N LEU A 83 -0.85 14.14 8.34
CA LEU A 83 -1.38 12.91 7.76
C LEU A 83 -0.25 11.99 7.25
N SER A 84 0.79 12.56 6.64
CA SER A 84 1.91 11.80 6.07
C SER A 84 2.74 11.13 7.16
N ILE A 85 3.02 11.81 8.27
CA ILE A 85 3.74 11.20 9.39
C ILE A 85 2.93 10.08 10.07
N MET A 86 1.60 10.18 10.09
CA MET A 86 0.72 9.19 10.72
C MET A 86 0.44 7.97 9.84
N LEU A 87 0.09 8.17 8.57
CA LEU A 87 -0.41 7.13 7.67
C LEU A 87 0.59 6.70 6.59
N GLY A 88 1.67 7.44 6.45
CA GLY A 88 2.56 7.37 5.30
C GLY A 88 2.07 8.27 4.16
N PRO A 89 3.01 8.86 3.40
CA PRO A 89 2.71 9.89 2.40
C PRO A 89 1.85 9.37 1.24
N LEU A 90 2.05 8.14 0.78
CA LEU A 90 1.24 7.57 -0.31
C LEU A 90 -0.23 7.39 0.07
N LEU A 91 -0.51 6.99 1.31
CA LEU A 91 -1.87 6.83 1.78
C LEU A 91 -2.52 8.20 2.05
N ALA A 92 -1.76 9.15 2.60
CA ALA A 92 -2.21 10.53 2.78
C ALA A 92 -2.59 11.19 1.45
N ALA A 93 -1.72 11.11 0.45
CA ALA A 93 -1.98 11.61 -0.90
C ALA A 93 -3.24 10.95 -1.52
N ARG A 94 -3.37 9.62 -1.38
CA ARG A 94 -4.54 8.89 -1.88
C ARG A 94 -5.85 9.35 -1.23
N LEU A 95 -5.87 9.55 0.09
CA LEU A 95 -7.05 10.06 0.80
C LEU A 95 -7.40 11.48 0.37
N CYS A 96 -6.40 12.32 0.12
CA CYS A 96 -6.60 13.68 -0.37
C CYS A 96 -7.22 13.70 -1.77
N VAL A 97 -6.71 12.87 -2.69
CA VAL A 97 -7.26 12.73 -4.05
C VAL A 97 -8.70 12.19 -3.99
N GLU A 98 -8.95 11.14 -3.20
CA GLU A 98 -10.29 10.56 -3.06
C GLU A 98 -11.29 11.55 -2.43
N ALA A 99 -10.82 12.38 -1.50
CA ALA A 99 -11.61 13.47 -0.95
C ALA A 99 -11.75 14.67 -1.90
N HIS A 100 -11.12 14.65 -3.08
CA HIS A 100 -11.11 15.75 -4.06
C HIS A 100 -10.49 17.04 -3.50
N GLY A 101 -9.40 16.90 -2.74
CA GLY A 101 -8.57 18.00 -2.27
C GLY A 101 -8.48 18.13 -0.75
N ARG A 102 -7.42 18.80 -0.28
CA ARG A 102 -7.06 18.97 1.13
C ARG A 102 -8.19 19.61 1.96
N MET A 103 -8.77 20.70 1.46
CA MET A 103 -9.85 21.40 2.17
C MET A 103 -11.11 20.55 2.32
N ARG A 104 -11.45 19.77 1.29
CA ARG A 104 -12.61 18.87 1.35
C ARG A 104 -12.33 17.73 2.33
N LEU A 105 -11.14 17.13 2.29
CA LEU A 105 -10.72 16.10 3.25
C LEU A 105 -10.87 16.56 4.71
N ALA A 106 -10.43 17.78 5.04
CA ALA A 106 -10.53 18.35 6.38
C ALA A 106 -11.99 18.54 6.86
N ARG A 107 -12.92 18.75 5.94
CA ARG A 107 -14.35 18.92 6.24
C ARG A 107 -15.10 17.59 6.38
N LEU A 108 -14.52 16.48 5.90
CA LEU A 108 -15.17 15.17 6.01
C LEU A 108 -15.24 14.72 7.48
N PRO A 109 -16.38 14.16 7.93
CA PRO A 109 -16.46 13.54 9.24
C PRO A 109 -15.63 12.26 9.27
N ALA A 110 -15.16 11.87 10.45
CA ALA A 110 -14.36 10.66 10.64
C ALA A 110 -15.02 9.39 10.09
N GLY A 111 -16.35 9.29 10.18
CA GLY A 111 -17.11 8.18 9.59
C GLY A 111 -16.97 8.07 8.08
N THR A 112 -16.96 9.21 7.36
CA THR A 112 -16.71 9.23 5.91
C THR A 112 -15.25 8.91 5.62
N VAL A 113 -14.29 9.51 6.34
CA VAL A 113 -12.86 9.20 6.20
C VAL A 113 -12.58 7.70 6.39
N GLN A 114 -13.32 7.04 7.30
CA GLN A 114 -13.21 5.61 7.55
C GLN A 114 -13.52 4.77 6.30
N VAL A 115 -14.48 5.19 5.49
CA VAL A 115 -15.01 4.43 4.34
C VAL A 115 -14.68 5.04 2.98
N LEU A 116 -13.85 6.10 2.92
CA LEU A 116 -13.34 6.68 1.66
C LEU A 116 -12.69 5.59 0.79
N GLY A 117 -13.12 5.46 -0.45
CA GLY A 117 -12.74 4.40 -1.39
C GLY A 117 -13.60 3.12 -1.30
N ALA A 118 -14.62 3.09 -0.44
CA ALA A 118 -15.59 1.99 -0.33
C ALA A 118 -17.03 2.45 -0.60
N GLU A 119 -17.21 3.55 -1.34
CA GLU A 119 -18.47 4.21 -1.68
C GLU A 119 -19.45 3.22 -2.30
N LYS A 120 -19.00 2.39 -3.24
CA LYS A 120 -19.85 1.38 -3.88
C LYS A 120 -20.47 0.41 -2.87
N ALA A 121 -19.66 -0.09 -1.93
CA ALA A 121 -20.14 -1.00 -0.89
C ALA A 121 -21.03 -0.27 0.14
N PHE A 122 -20.71 0.98 0.44
CA PHE A 122 -21.48 1.84 1.33
C PHE A 122 -22.87 2.16 0.76
N PHE A 123 -22.95 2.58 -0.51
CA PHE A 123 -24.23 2.83 -1.18
C PHE A 123 -25.02 1.54 -1.40
N ASN A 124 -24.35 0.41 -1.60
CA ASN A 124 -25.04 -0.88 -1.64
C ASN A 124 -25.69 -1.22 -0.29
N HIS A 125 -25.00 -0.97 0.84
CA HIS A 125 -25.59 -1.10 2.17
C HIS A 125 -26.84 -0.24 2.34
N LEU A 126 -26.79 1.03 1.92
CA LEU A 126 -27.95 1.94 2.01
C LEU A 126 -29.14 1.47 1.14
N LYS A 127 -28.88 0.88 -0.03
CA LYS A 127 -29.94 0.42 -0.95
C LYS A 127 -30.55 -0.93 -0.56
N THR A 128 -29.72 -1.86 -0.09
CA THR A 128 -30.10 -3.27 0.07
C THR A 128 -30.17 -3.74 1.52
N GLY A 129 -29.69 -2.94 2.47
CA GLY A 129 -29.52 -3.35 3.87
C GLY A 129 -28.35 -4.33 4.10
N ALA A 130 -27.56 -4.65 3.07
CA ALA A 130 -26.36 -5.49 3.20
C ALA A 130 -25.38 -4.92 4.24
N ALA A 131 -24.51 -5.73 4.87
CA ALA A 131 -23.63 -5.22 5.93
C ALA A 131 -22.74 -4.04 5.47
N PRO A 132 -22.60 -2.96 6.28
CA PRO A 132 -21.80 -1.79 5.89
C PRO A 132 -20.30 -2.12 5.80
N PRO A 133 -19.54 -1.45 4.91
CA PRO A 133 -18.10 -1.59 4.85
C PRO A 133 -17.45 -1.09 6.14
N LYS A 134 -16.44 -1.82 6.64
CA LYS A 134 -15.73 -1.46 7.87
C LYS A 134 -14.63 -0.43 7.67
N HIS A 135 -14.08 -0.35 6.47
CA HIS A 135 -12.93 0.47 6.11
C HIS A 135 -12.87 0.62 4.59
N GLY A 136 -12.40 1.78 4.12
CA GLY A 136 -12.03 2.03 2.73
C GLY A 136 -10.51 1.96 2.54
N HIS A 137 -9.92 2.96 1.89
CA HIS A 137 -8.49 3.05 1.61
C HIS A 137 -7.59 2.96 2.84
N ILE A 138 -8.05 3.42 4.00
CA ILE A 138 -7.30 3.32 5.26
C ILE A 138 -6.91 1.88 5.62
N PHE A 139 -7.61 0.86 5.07
CA PHE A 139 -7.27 -0.55 5.23
C PHE A 139 -5.83 -0.88 4.82
N MET A 140 -5.25 -0.14 3.88
CA MET A 140 -3.87 -0.34 3.42
C MET A 140 -2.85 -0.14 4.54
N HIS A 141 -3.18 0.66 5.57
CA HIS A 141 -2.28 0.91 6.68
C HIS A 141 -1.95 -0.38 7.46
N PRO A 142 -0.68 -0.65 7.81
CA PRO A 142 -0.29 -1.86 8.54
C PRO A 142 -1.06 -2.10 9.85
N TRP A 143 -1.40 -1.04 10.58
CA TRP A 143 -2.22 -1.12 11.78
C TRP A 143 -3.58 -1.81 11.56
N ILE A 144 -4.14 -1.74 10.35
CA ILE A 144 -5.41 -2.41 10.03
C ILE A 144 -5.17 -3.71 9.27
N SER A 145 -4.39 -3.67 8.18
CA SER A 145 -4.21 -4.84 7.29
C SER A 145 -3.62 -6.04 8.02
N ARG A 146 -2.64 -5.81 8.90
CA ARG A 146 -1.97 -6.86 9.69
C ARG A 146 -2.74 -7.27 10.95
N SER A 147 -3.81 -6.55 11.30
CA SER A 147 -4.60 -6.84 12.50
C SER A 147 -5.63 -7.96 12.29
N PRO A 148 -6.04 -8.69 13.36
CA PRO A 148 -7.09 -9.70 13.29
C PRO A 148 -8.44 -9.14 12.82
N ARG A 149 -9.17 -9.91 12.00
CA ARG A 149 -10.41 -9.47 11.31
C ARG A 149 -11.50 -8.89 12.24
N TRP A 150 -11.59 -9.38 13.48
CA TRP A 150 -12.60 -8.93 14.44
C TRP A 150 -12.26 -7.57 15.09
N VAL A 151 -10.98 -7.16 15.09
CA VAL A 151 -10.53 -5.89 15.67
C VAL A 151 -10.40 -4.79 14.63
N ARG A 152 -10.20 -5.13 13.35
CA ARG A 152 -9.98 -4.18 12.24
C ARG A 152 -10.95 -3.00 12.20
N GLY A 153 -12.25 -3.23 12.44
CA GLY A 153 -13.24 -2.14 12.42
C GLY A 153 -13.08 -1.14 13.57
N LYS A 154 -12.63 -1.59 14.75
CA LYS A 154 -12.34 -0.71 15.88
C LYS A 154 -11.11 0.15 15.59
N ILE A 155 -10.05 -0.48 15.07
CA ILE A 155 -8.81 0.20 14.70
C ILE A 155 -9.07 1.19 13.57
N ALA A 156 -9.82 0.80 12.54
CA ALA A 156 -10.22 1.68 11.44
C ALA A 156 -10.92 2.94 11.92
N ARG A 157 -11.85 2.82 12.88
CA ARG A 157 -12.55 3.97 13.46
C ARG A 157 -11.60 4.90 14.21
N THR A 158 -10.70 4.34 15.04
CA THR A 158 -9.70 5.13 15.78
C THR A 158 -8.77 5.88 14.84
N ILE A 159 -8.27 5.19 13.81
CA ILE A 159 -7.40 5.77 12.79
C ILE A 159 -8.14 6.85 12.01
N ALA A 160 -9.37 6.62 11.56
CA ALA A 160 -10.13 7.61 10.82
C ALA A 160 -10.42 8.87 11.63
N ALA A 161 -10.68 8.73 12.94
CA ALA A 161 -10.85 9.87 13.84
C ALA A 161 -9.56 10.70 13.95
N LYS A 162 -8.42 10.04 14.15
CA LYS A 162 -7.12 10.72 14.23
C LYS A 162 -6.70 11.34 12.89
N ALA A 163 -6.93 10.63 11.78
CA ALA A 163 -6.69 11.13 10.43
C ALA A 163 -7.56 12.35 10.09
N SER A 164 -8.82 12.39 10.54
CA SER A 164 -9.70 13.55 10.37
C SER A 164 -9.17 14.77 11.14
N ILE A 165 -8.57 14.59 12.32
CA ILE A 165 -7.94 15.69 13.06
C ILE A 165 -6.66 16.14 12.35
N ALA A 166 -5.78 15.21 11.96
CA ALA A 166 -4.55 15.50 11.22
C ALA A 166 -4.85 16.27 9.91
N ALA A 167 -5.87 15.84 9.17
CA ALA A 167 -6.32 16.51 7.95
C ALA A 167 -6.72 17.97 8.18
N LYS A 168 -7.36 18.26 9.32
CA LYS A 168 -7.75 19.63 9.70
C LYS A 168 -6.54 20.47 10.05
N VAL A 169 -5.62 19.92 10.84
CA VAL A 169 -4.35 20.59 11.17
C VAL A 169 -3.60 20.97 9.88
N ASP A 170 -3.46 20.01 8.96
CA ASP A 170 -2.77 20.24 7.68
C ASP A 170 -3.50 21.24 6.76
N ALA A 171 -4.83 21.29 6.80
CA ALA A 171 -5.62 22.19 5.95
C ALA A 171 -5.69 23.62 6.47
N PHE A 172 -5.67 23.81 7.79
CA PHE A 172 -5.78 25.09 8.47
C PHE A 172 -4.43 25.59 9.01
N GLU A 173 -3.32 25.06 8.48
CA GLU A 173 -1.95 25.51 8.78
C GLU A 173 -1.62 25.50 10.28
N GLY A 174 -2.15 24.51 11.00
CA GLY A 174 -1.78 24.27 12.39
C GLY A 174 -0.42 23.61 12.53
N GLU A 175 0.08 23.55 13.77
CA GLU A 175 1.34 22.90 14.10
C GLU A 175 1.36 21.42 13.65
N PRO A 176 2.30 21.02 12.77
CA PRO A 176 2.39 19.66 12.29
C PRO A 176 2.59 18.63 13.41
N TRP A 177 2.01 17.45 13.24
CA TRP A 177 2.14 16.39 14.24
C TRP A 177 3.57 15.87 14.35
N THR A 178 3.96 15.50 15.56
CA THR A 178 5.29 14.94 15.85
C THR A 178 5.24 13.41 15.93
N LYS A 179 6.40 12.77 15.80
CA LYS A 179 6.53 11.31 15.98
C LYS A 179 6.00 10.84 17.33
N ALA A 180 6.18 11.62 18.40
CA ALA A 180 5.67 11.30 19.72
C ALA A 180 4.14 11.21 19.77
N MET A 181 3.43 12.07 19.02
CA MET A 181 1.97 12.00 18.92
C MET A 181 1.51 10.76 18.15
N VAL A 182 2.26 10.34 17.13
CA VAL A 182 1.99 9.10 16.38
C VAL A 182 2.23 7.87 17.26
N GLU A 183 3.27 7.87 18.09
CA GLU A 183 3.57 6.80 19.06
C GLU A 183 2.43 6.59 20.05
N GLN A 184 1.82 7.67 20.55
CA GLN A 184 0.64 7.57 21.42
C GLN A 184 -0.56 6.91 20.72
N ILE A 185 -0.69 7.09 19.41
CA ILE A 185 -1.73 6.43 18.62
C ILE A 185 -1.41 4.94 18.47
N ASP A 186 -0.15 4.59 18.25
CA ASP A 186 0.30 3.20 18.17
C ASP A 186 0.01 2.44 19.47
N GLN A 187 0.39 3.01 20.61
CA GLN A 187 0.09 2.47 21.95
C GLN A 187 -1.40 2.21 22.13
N LYS A 188 -2.25 3.17 21.75
CA LYS A 188 -3.71 3.02 21.80
C LYS A 188 -4.23 1.91 20.87
N ILE A 189 -3.59 1.68 19.74
CA ILE A 189 -3.95 0.59 18.83
C ILE A 189 -3.57 -0.76 19.42
N GLU A 190 -2.41 -0.87 20.07
CA GLU A 190 -1.99 -2.06 20.80
C GLU A 190 -2.92 -2.36 21.98
N GLU A 191 -3.32 -1.35 22.75
CA GLU A 191 -4.35 -1.51 23.80
C GLU A 191 -5.66 -2.07 23.24
N ILE A 192 -6.12 -1.58 22.09
CA ILE A 192 -7.34 -2.07 21.44
C ILE A 192 -7.20 -3.54 21.03
N LYS A 193 -6.02 -3.96 20.56
CA LYS A 193 -5.73 -5.36 20.21
C LYS A 193 -5.70 -6.23 21.47
N ALA A 194 -4.98 -5.80 22.51
CA ALA A 194 -4.86 -6.50 23.79
C ALA A 194 -6.22 -6.68 24.48
N ALA A 195 -7.08 -5.65 24.45
CA ALA A 195 -8.43 -5.72 24.99
C ALA A 195 -9.40 -6.60 24.18
N ASN A 196 -9.02 -7.04 22.97
CA ASN A 196 -9.87 -7.84 22.08
C ASN A 196 -9.14 -9.07 21.51
N PRO A 197 -8.64 -9.98 22.37
CA PRO A 197 -7.81 -11.09 21.93
C PRO A 197 -8.61 -12.14 21.16
N LYS A 198 -9.91 -12.26 21.42
CA LYS A 198 -10.80 -13.26 20.82
C LYS A 198 -11.94 -12.60 20.05
N PRO A 199 -12.45 -13.25 18.98
CA PRO A 199 -13.63 -12.77 18.28
C PRO A 199 -14.83 -12.80 19.23
N LYS A 200 -15.64 -11.74 19.22
CA LYS A 200 -16.94 -11.75 19.90
C LYS A 200 -17.81 -12.84 19.28
N ARG A 201 -18.39 -13.72 20.12
CA ARG A 201 -19.43 -14.66 19.68
C ARG A 201 -20.56 -13.83 19.07
N ARG A 202 -20.91 -14.10 17.82
CA ARG A 202 -22.12 -13.52 17.21
C ARG A 202 -23.30 -14.15 17.94
N SER A 203 -24.10 -13.37 18.66
CA SER A 203 -25.46 -13.82 18.96
C SER A 203 -26.17 -13.88 17.62
N ARG A 204 -26.64 -15.06 17.27
CA ARG A 204 -27.41 -15.29 16.05
C ARG A 204 -28.82 -14.77 16.25
#